data_AF-A0A3D3FFF1-F1
#
_entry.id   AF-A0A3D3FFF1-F1
#
_cell.length_a   1.000
_cell.length_b   1.000
_cell.length_c   1.000
_cell.angle_alpha   90.00
_cell.angle_beta   90.00
_cell.angle_gamma   90.00
#
_symmetry.space_group_name_H-M   'P 1'
#
loop_
_entity.id
_entity.type
_entity.pdbx_description
1 polymer ?
#
loop_
_entity_poly.entity_id
_entity_poly.type
_entity_poly.pdbx_seq_one_letter_code
_entity_poly.pdbx_strand_id
1 'polypeptide(L)'
;MADFGLKEQLEKFGIKKALGYLGKDPDQNIPKLLDMIDKFDKDDMYKGQREMFHRFIDNPENNWFKLIKKLYATVDLHVLQTIFANFIVNATLIGGKKQETVRKKYGCNVPWTILLDPTSACNLHCTGCWAAEYGNKLNL
;
A
#
# COMPACT_ATOMS: atom_id res chain seq x y z
N MET A 1 22.02 -4.48 16.66
CA MET A 1 20.54 -4.46 16.68
C MET A 1 20.02 -3.49 17.75
N ALA A 2 20.37 -2.20 17.68
CA ALA A 2 20.01 -1.23 18.73
C ALA A 2 19.55 0.14 18.21
N ASP A 3 19.46 0.34 16.89
CA ASP A 3 19.13 1.64 16.26
C ASP A 3 17.69 1.73 15.73
N PHE A 4 16.89 0.66 15.89
CA PHE A 4 15.53 0.57 15.34
C PHE A 4 14.48 1.33 16.16
N GLY A 5 14.68 1.51 17.47
CA GLY A 5 13.65 2.02 18.38
C GLY A 5 13.26 3.48 18.15
N LEU A 6 14.23 4.37 17.97
CA LEU A 6 13.97 5.80 17.78
C LEU A 6 13.41 6.09 16.38
N LYS A 7 13.93 5.40 15.36
CA LYS A 7 13.46 5.52 13.98
C LYS A 7 12.02 5.00 13.85
N GLU A 8 11.70 3.82 14.39
CA GLU A 8 10.32 3.31 14.41
C GLU A 8 9.37 4.20 15.22
N GLN A 9 9.81 4.79 16.33
CA GLN A 9 8.97 5.71 17.10
C GLN A 9 8.69 7.02 16.33
N LEU A 10 9.68 7.55 15.61
CA LEU A 10 9.52 8.71 14.72
C LEU A 10 8.62 8.38 13.53
N GLU A 11 8.75 7.18 12.96
CA GLU A 11 7.88 6.68 11.89
C GLU A 11 6.43 6.53 12.39
N LYS A 12 6.22 5.93 13.57
CA LYS A 12 4.90 5.81 14.22
C LYS A 12 4.29 7.17 14.54
N PHE A 13 5.09 8.13 14.99
CA PHE A 13 4.65 9.49 15.25
C PHE A 13 4.26 10.23 13.95
N GLY A 14 5.07 10.08 12.90
CA GLY A 14 4.78 10.58 11.55
C GLY A 14 3.49 10.00 10.98
N ILE A 15 3.27 8.69 11.14
CA ILE A 15 2.02 8.00 10.77
C ILE A 15 0.84 8.61 11.52
N LYS A 16 0.91 8.74 12.85
CA LYS A 16 -0.20 9.29 13.64
C LYS A 16 -0.57 10.71 13.21
N LYS A 17 0.42 11.53 12.85
CA LYS A 17 0.19 12.88 12.30
C LYS A 17 -0.42 12.82 10.89
N ALA A 18 0.04 11.91 10.04
CA ALA A 18 -0.51 11.66 8.71
C ALA A 18 -1.99 11.23 8.77
N LEU A 19 -2.33 10.31 9.67
CA LEU A 19 -3.70 9.85 9.88
C LEU A 19 -4.64 10.98 10.30
N GLY A 20 -4.11 12.03 10.95
CA GLY A 20 -4.86 13.25 11.27
C GLY A 20 -5.24 14.10 10.04
N TYR A 21 -4.47 14.01 8.95
CA TYR A 21 -4.80 14.69 7.69
C TYR A 21 -5.87 13.93 6.89
N LEU A 22 -6.08 12.64 7.14
CA LEU A 22 -7.12 11.85 6.45
C LEU A 22 -8.55 12.25 6.84
N GLY A 23 -8.76 12.88 8.00
CA GLY A 23 -10.08 13.20 8.54
C GLY A 23 -10.62 14.60 8.22
N LYS A 24 -9.97 15.35 7.33
CA LYS A 24 -10.33 16.74 7.01
C LYS A 24 -10.22 16.98 5.50
N ASP A 25 -10.81 18.09 5.03
CA ASP A 25 -10.79 18.61 3.65
C ASP A 25 -9.80 17.89 2.68
N PRO A 26 -10.29 16.95 1.86
CA PRO A 26 -9.43 16.10 1.03
C PRO A 26 -8.64 16.89 0.00
N ASP A 27 -9.18 18.01 -0.51
CA ASP A 27 -8.50 18.85 -1.49
C ASP A 27 -7.23 19.50 -0.90
N GLN A 28 -7.21 19.76 0.41
CA GLN A 28 -6.02 20.29 1.08
C GLN A 28 -5.09 19.22 1.64
N ASN A 29 -5.61 18.05 1.99
CA ASN A 29 -4.86 17.07 2.78
C ASN A 29 -4.25 15.95 1.96
N ILE A 30 -4.88 15.57 0.84
CA ILE A 30 -4.31 14.58 -0.08
C ILE A 30 -2.94 15.06 -0.62
N PRO A 31 -2.77 16.32 -1.08
CA PRO A 31 -1.46 16.83 -1.49
C PRO A 31 -0.42 16.77 -0.36
N LYS A 32 -0.78 17.19 0.86
CA LYS A 32 0.13 17.16 2.02
C LYS A 32 0.58 15.74 2.39
N LEU A 33 -0.30 14.76 2.21
CA LEU A 33 0.03 13.35 2.42
C LEU A 33 1.02 12.85 1.37
N LEU A 34 0.84 13.25 0.11
CA LEU A 34 1.78 12.91 -0.96
C LEU A 34 3.17 13.56 -0.72
N ASP A 35 3.21 14.82 -0.32
CA ASP A 35 4.46 15.50 0.07
C ASP A 35 5.19 14.78 1.22
N MET A 36 4.43 14.21 2.16
CA MET A 36 5.00 13.44 3.25
C MET A 36 5.60 12.12 2.75
N ILE A 37 4.93 11.46 1.80
CA ILE A 37 5.42 10.24 1.14
C ILE A 37 6.71 10.54 0.37
N ASP A 38 6.78 11.67 -0.35
CA ASP A 38 8.00 12.11 -1.04
C ASP A 38 9.19 12.23 -0.09
N LYS A 39 8.98 12.81 1.09
CA LYS A 39 10.03 12.95 2.11
C LYS A 39 10.46 11.62 2.73
N PHE A 40 9.60 10.61 2.70
CA PHE A 40 9.88 9.28 3.23
C PHE A 40 10.68 8.42 2.23
N ASP A 41 10.33 8.51 0.95
CA ASP A 41 10.95 7.76 -0.15
C ASP A 41 12.24 8.43 -0.68
N LYS A 42 13.19 8.70 0.23
CA LYS A 42 14.45 9.42 -0.09
C LYS A 42 15.35 8.71 -1.10
N ASP A 43 15.22 7.39 -1.19
CA ASP A 43 16.02 6.56 -2.09
C ASP A 43 15.34 6.40 -3.46
N ASP A 44 14.27 7.17 -3.72
CA ASP A 44 13.48 7.17 -4.95
C ASP A 44 12.96 5.77 -5.36
N MET A 45 12.74 4.87 -4.39
CA MET A 45 12.27 3.50 -4.65
C MET A 45 10.91 3.48 -5.34
N TYR A 46 10.08 4.50 -5.11
CA TYR A 46 8.73 4.63 -5.63
C TYR A 46 8.55 5.88 -6.48
N LYS A 47 9.63 6.43 -7.04
CA LYS A 47 9.60 7.68 -7.81
C LYS A 47 8.53 7.69 -8.90
N GLY A 48 8.44 6.63 -9.71
CA GLY A 48 7.45 6.55 -10.80
C GLY A 48 6.01 6.58 -10.29
N GLN A 49 5.73 5.92 -9.15
CA GLN A 49 4.43 5.96 -8.50
C GLN A 49 4.15 7.34 -7.93
N ARG A 50 5.11 7.98 -7.27
CA ARG A 50 4.95 9.33 -6.70
C ARG A 50 4.66 10.36 -7.79
N GLU A 51 5.42 10.35 -8.89
CA GLU A 51 5.17 11.22 -10.04
C GLU A 51 3.78 11.00 -10.66
N MET A 52 3.33 9.75 -10.75
CA MET A 52 1.99 9.42 -11.22
C MET A 52 0.91 10.00 -10.30
N PHE A 53 1.06 9.87 -8.98
CA PHE A 53 0.11 10.43 -8.01
C PHE A 53 0.09 11.96 -8.04
N HIS A 54 1.23 12.63 -8.20
CA HIS A 54 1.30 14.08 -8.40
C HIS A 54 0.46 14.50 -9.62
N ARG A 55 0.66 13.84 -10.78
CA ARG A 55 -0.14 14.12 -11.99
C ARG A 55 -1.65 13.92 -11.80
N PHE A 56 -2.05 12.99 -10.93
CA PHE A 56 -3.46 12.77 -10.64
C PHE A 56 -4.01 13.87 -9.75
N ILE A 57 -3.30 14.20 -8.67
CA ILE A 57 -3.76 15.13 -7.63
C ILE A 57 -3.68 16.59 -8.08
N ASP A 58 -2.67 16.95 -8.89
CA ASP A 58 -2.48 18.31 -9.41
C ASP A 58 -3.55 18.71 -10.45
N ASN A 59 -4.33 17.75 -10.94
CA ASN A 59 -5.44 17.99 -11.86
C ASN A 59 -6.77 17.60 -11.19
N PRO A 60 -7.54 18.58 -10.66
CA PRO A 60 -8.85 18.35 -10.03
C PRO A 60 -9.85 17.57 -10.91
N GLU A 61 -9.74 17.68 -12.23
CA GLU A 61 -10.62 17.03 -13.18
C GLU A 61 -10.22 15.58 -13.51
N ASN A 62 -9.05 15.13 -13.05
CA ASN A 62 -8.56 13.77 -13.26
C ASN A 62 -9.47 12.74 -12.60
N ASN A 63 -9.82 11.69 -13.35
CA ASN A 63 -10.69 10.61 -12.88
C ASN A 63 -10.17 9.90 -11.63
N TRP A 64 -8.85 9.73 -11.50
CA TRP A 64 -8.24 9.10 -10.34
C TRP A 64 -8.35 9.96 -9.09
N PHE A 65 -8.16 11.27 -9.21
CA PHE A 65 -8.33 12.16 -8.06
C PHE A 65 -9.80 12.30 -7.66
N LYS A 66 -10.72 12.36 -8.62
CA LYS A 66 -12.17 12.25 -8.36
C LYS A 66 -12.52 10.97 -7.62
N LEU A 67 -11.94 9.83 -8.00
CA LEU A 67 -12.13 8.55 -7.29
C LEU A 67 -11.59 8.62 -5.85
N ILE A 68 -10.38 9.13 -5.64
CA ILE A 68 -9.81 9.28 -4.30
C ILE A 68 -10.71 10.16 -3.43
N LYS A 69 -11.18 11.30 -3.95
CA LYS A 69 -12.12 12.19 -3.22
C LYS A 69 -13.44 11.49 -2.89
N LYS A 70 -13.98 10.70 -3.83
CA LYS A 70 -15.18 9.90 -3.59
C LYS A 70 -14.96 8.89 -2.47
N LEU A 71 -13.80 8.22 -2.41
CA LEU A 71 -13.47 7.31 -1.31
C LEU A 71 -13.43 8.04 0.04
N TYR A 72 -12.83 9.22 0.09
CA TYR A 72 -12.81 10.05 1.32
C TYR A 72 -14.21 10.47 1.77
N ALA A 73 -15.13 10.73 0.83
CA ALA A 73 -16.49 11.15 1.14
C ALA A 73 -17.43 9.98 1.52
N THR A 74 -17.11 8.74 1.12
CA THR A 74 -18.03 7.59 1.22
C THR A 74 -17.56 6.48 2.16
N VAL A 75 -16.25 6.37 2.39
CA VAL A 75 -15.66 5.35 3.26
C VAL A 75 -15.49 5.93 4.65
N ASP A 76 -15.76 5.10 5.67
CA ASP A 76 -15.52 5.46 7.06
C ASP A 76 -14.05 5.86 7.30
N LEU A 77 -13.86 6.94 8.05
CA LEU A 77 -12.53 7.52 8.30
C LEU A 77 -11.58 6.50 8.94
N HIS A 78 -12.06 5.67 9.85
CA HIS A 78 -11.21 4.66 10.51
C HIS A 78 -10.74 3.59 9.52
N VAL A 79 -11.56 3.26 8.53
CA VAL A 79 -11.18 2.34 7.45
C VAL A 79 -10.10 2.97 6.57
N LEU A 80 -10.25 4.23 6.16
CA LEU A 80 -9.24 4.95 5.38
C LEU A 80 -7.90 5.04 6.15
N GLN A 81 -7.97 5.35 7.44
CA GLN A 81 -6.79 5.39 8.31
C GLN A 81 -6.10 4.03 8.40
N THR A 82 -6.88 2.96 8.56
CA THR A 82 -6.37 1.59 8.61
C THR A 82 -5.72 1.17 7.30
N ILE A 83 -6.32 1.49 6.15
CA ILE A 83 -5.74 1.21 4.84
C ILE A 83 -4.44 1.98 4.66
N PHE A 84 -4.43 3.28 4.96
CA PHE A 84 -3.24 4.11 4.81
C PHE A 84 -2.09 3.62 5.69
N ALA A 85 -2.34 3.36 6.97
CA ALA A 85 -1.32 2.86 7.90
C ALA A 85 -0.74 1.53 7.44
N ASN A 86 -1.58 0.58 7.02
CA ASN A 86 -1.13 -0.77 6.71
C ASN A 86 -0.60 -0.91 5.28
N PHE A 87 -1.35 -0.50 4.27
CA PHE A 87 -0.94 -0.69 2.87
C PHE A 87 0.12 0.31 2.44
N ILE A 88 -0.07 1.61 2.73
CA ILE A 88 0.87 2.64 2.28
C ILE A 88 2.11 2.63 3.17
N VAL A 89 1.95 2.76 4.49
CA VAL A 89 3.13 2.92 5.35
C VAL A 89 3.81 1.60 5.68
N ASN A 90 3.12 0.66 6.32
CA ASN A 90 3.75 -0.56 6.81
C ASN A 90 4.19 -1.48 5.66
N ALA A 91 3.30 -1.79 4.72
CA ALA A 91 3.58 -2.76 3.66
C ALA A 91 4.48 -2.18 2.55
N THR A 92 4.24 -0.94 2.13
CA THR A 92 4.96 -0.35 0.98
C THR A 92 6.22 0.39 1.43
N LEU A 93 6.08 1.42 2.26
CA LEU A 93 7.22 2.29 2.60
C LEU A 93 8.25 1.62 3.52
N ILE A 94 7.81 1.01 4.62
CA ILE A 94 8.68 0.30 5.57
C ILE A 94 9.02 -1.09 5.02
N GLY A 95 7.99 -1.85 4.63
CA GLY A 95 8.11 -3.21 4.12
C GLY A 95 8.97 -3.30 2.87
N GLY A 96 8.82 -2.39 1.91
CA GLY A 96 9.61 -2.37 0.69
C GLY A 96 11.11 -2.16 0.93
N LYS A 97 11.49 -1.26 1.85
CA LYS A 97 12.91 -1.07 2.23
C LYS A 97 13.51 -2.33 2.85
N LYS A 98 12.75 -2.99 3.73
CA LYS A 98 13.14 -4.27 4.32
C LYS A 98 13.27 -5.34 3.24
N GLN A 99 12.30 -5.45 2.34
CA GLN A 99 12.28 -6.37 1.22
C GLN A 99 13.53 -6.21 0.35
N GLU A 100 13.89 -4.97 -0.02
CA GLU A 100 15.08 -4.68 -0.81
C GLU A 100 16.40 -5.02 -0.08
N THR A 101 16.46 -4.73 1.23
CA THR A 101 17.61 -5.11 2.07
C THR A 101 17.79 -6.64 2.09
N VAL A 102 16.69 -7.38 2.23
CA VAL A 102 16.71 -8.85 2.26
C VAL A 102 17.07 -9.41 0.87
N ARG A 103 16.53 -8.85 -0.22
CA ARG A 103 16.90 -9.23 -1.60
C ARG A 103 18.40 -9.13 -1.83
N LYS A 104 19.02 -8.00 -1.45
CA LYS A 104 20.46 -7.78 -1.57
C LYS A 104 21.26 -8.75 -0.69
N LYS A 105 20.82 -8.98 0.55
CA LYS A 105 21.51 -9.87 1.49
C LYS A 105 21.55 -11.32 1.02
N TYR A 106 20.44 -11.82 0.48
CA TYR A 106 20.30 -13.25 0.12
C TYR A 106 20.43 -13.52 -1.38
N GLY A 107 20.57 -12.49 -2.21
CA GLY A 107 20.74 -12.63 -3.66
C GLY A 107 19.52 -13.27 -4.35
N CYS A 108 18.32 -13.07 -3.81
CA CYS A 108 17.09 -13.69 -4.33
C CYS A 108 15.91 -12.72 -4.35
N ASN A 109 14.90 -13.04 -5.16
CA ASN A 109 13.65 -12.29 -5.19
C ASN A 109 12.86 -12.54 -3.91
N VAL A 110 12.56 -11.46 -3.18
CA VAL A 110 11.62 -11.49 -2.05
C VAL A 110 10.27 -10.97 -2.53
N PRO A 111 9.16 -11.71 -2.37
CA PRO A 111 7.83 -11.26 -2.78
C PRO A 111 7.27 -10.20 -1.80
N TRP A 112 6.43 -9.30 -2.32
CA TRP A 112 5.73 -8.30 -1.48
C TRP A 112 4.46 -8.89 -0.85
N THR A 113 3.72 -9.65 -1.65
CA THR A 113 2.56 -10.44 -1.22
C THR A 113 2.77 -11.89 -1.67
N ILE A 114 2.34 -12.82 -0.82
CA ILE A 114 2.28 -14.24 -1.13
C ILE A 114 0.79 -14.60 -1.21
N LEU A 115 0.36 -15.06 -2.38
CA LEU A 115 -0.93 -15.72 -2.53
C LEU A 115 -0.70 -17.21 -2.25
N LEU A 116 -1.41 -17.75 -1.26
CA LEU A 116 -1.34 -19.15 -0.89
C LEU A 116 -2.75 -19.73 -0.97
N ASP A 117 -2.95 -20.66 -1.90
CA ASP A 117 -4.19 -21.44 -2.01
C ASP A 117 -3.91 -22.81 -1.36
N PRO A 118 -4.32 -23.03 -0.09
CA PRO A 118 -3.94 -24.23 0.66
C PRO A 118 -4.69 -25.48 0.19
N THR A 119 -5.68 -25.32 -0.69
CA THR A 119 -6.42 -26.43 -1.29
C THR A 119 -6.98 -26.03 -2.65
N SER A 120 -7.00 -26.98 -3.57
CA SER A 120 -7.70 -26.89 -4.85
C SER A 120 -9.11 -27.52 -4.80
N ALA A 121 -9.51 -28.10 -3.67
CA ALA A 121 -10.76 -28.85 -3.51
C ALA A 121 -11.97 -27.92 -3.32
N CYS A 122 -12.36 -27.24 -4.40
CA CYS A 122 -13.61 -26.50 -4.48
C CYS A 122 -14.68 -27.34 -5.19
N ASN A 123 -15.87 -27.47 -4.60
CA ASN A 123 -16.99 -28.23 -5.18
C ASN A 123 -17.91 -27.39 -6.08
N LEU A 124 -17.52 -26.17 -6.41
CA LEU A 124 -18.25 -25.27 -7.31
C LEU A 124 -17.68 -25.33 -8.75
N HIS A 125 -18.50 -24.98 -9.74
CA HIS A 125 -18.15 -25.02 -11.17
C HIS A 125 -18.21 -23.63 -11.81
N CYS A 126 -17.60 -22.64 -11.16
CA CYS A 126 -17.59 -21.26 -11.63
C CYS A 126 -16.78 -21.13 -12.93
N THR A 127 -17.36 -20.51 -13.96
CA THR A 127 -16.66 -20.18 -15.20
C THR A 127 -15.44 -19.30 -14.92
N GLY A 128 -14.25 -19.71 -15.37
CA GLY A 128 -13.00 -18.97 -15.17
C GLY A 128 -12.33 -19.17 -13.81
N CYS A 129 -12.83 -20.09 -12.97
CA CYS A 129 -12.19 -20.42 -11.71
C CYS A 129 -11.09 -21.47 -11.89
N TRP A 130 -9.87 -21.15 -11.47
CA TRP A 130 -8.74 -22.07 -11.58
C TRP A 130 -8.97 -23.39 -10.82
N ALA A 131 -9.56 -23.33 -9.61
CA ALA A 131 -9.85 -24.49 -8.79
C ALA A 131 -10.90 -25.42 -9.44
N ALA A 132 -11.87 -24.86 -10.15
CA ALA A 132 -12.88 -25.65 -10.87
C ALA A 132 -12.31 -26.29 -12.15
N GLU A 133 -11.48 -25.57 -12.90
CA GLU A 133 -10.96 -26.00 -14.22
C GLU A 133 -9.75 -26.94 -14.12
N TYR A 134 -8.85 -26.68 -13.17
CA TYR A 134 -7.57 -27.38 -13.04
C TYR A 134 -7.38 -28.03 -11.66
N GLY A 135 -8.16 -27.67 -10.65
CA GLY A 135 -7.97 -28.13 -9.28
C GLY A 135 -8.09 -29.64 -9.11
N ASN A 136 -8.97 -30.29 -9.88
CA ASN A 136 -9.14 -31.75 -9.89
C ASN A 136 -7.95 -32.52 -10.53
N LYS A 137 -6.99 -31.81 -11.14
CA LYS A 137 -5.78 -32.39 -11.75
C LYS A 137 -4.53 -32.19 -10.88
N LEU A 138 -4.67 -31.49 -9.77
CA LEU A 138 -3.57 -31.11 -8.89
C LEU A 138 -3.86 -31.65 -7.49
N ASN A 139 -2.93 -32.44 -6.95
CA ASN A 139 -2.91 -32.80 -5.54
C ASN A 139 -1.92 -31.86 -4.84
N LEU A 140 -2.43 -30.75 -4.32
CA LEU A 140 -1.74 -29.87 -3.38
C LEU A 140 -2.02 -30.33 -1.95
#